data_AF-A0A9D6JC87-F1
#
_entry.id   AF-A0A9D6JC87-F1
#
_cell.length_a   1.000
_cell.length_b   1.000
_cell.length_c   1.000
_cell.angle_alpha   90.00
_cell.angle_beta   90.00
_cell.angle_gamma   90.00
#
_symmetry.space_group_name_H-M   'P 1'
#
loop_
_entity.id
_entity.type
_entity.pdbx_description
1 polymer ?
#
loop_
_entity_poly.entity_id
_entity_poly.type
_entity_poly.pdbx_seq_one_letter_code
_entity_poly.pdbx_strand_id
1 'polypeptide(L)' 'MAIDWTPIVNKYKGLWVGLKDDEQTVVGSGKTVQEVLEKSKRSGFPKPILLRVPTKVLPYVGSI' A
#
# COMPACT_ATOMS: atom_id res chain seq x y z
N MET A 1 17.73 3.30 7.88
CA MET A 1 17.33 1.90 7.62
C MET A 1 16.28 1.91 6.52
N ALA A 2 16.35 1.00 5.56
CA ALA A 2 15.35 0.90 4.50
C ALA A 2 14.17 0.03 4.96
N ILE A 3 12.94 0.40 4.59
CA ILE A 3 11.76 -0.43 4.81
C ILE A 3 11.71 -1.50 3.72
N ASP A 4 11.47 -2.76 4.10
CA ASP A 4 11.22 -3.83 3.13
C ASP A 4 9.73 -3.87 2.73
N TRP A 5 9.43 -3.34 1.55
CA TRP A 5 8.08 -3.32 0.98
C TRP A 5 7.73 -4.60 0.20
N THR A 6 8.64 -5.57 0.09
CA THR A 6 8.43 -6.81 -0.67
C THR A 6 7.15 -7.56 -0.27
N PRO A 7 6.79 -7.67 1.03
CA PRO A 7 5.56 -8.35 1.44
C PRO A 7 4.30 -7.62 0.96
N ILE A 8 4.28 -6.28 1.06
CA ILE A 8 3.15 -5.45 0.64
C ILE A 8 2.98 -5.53 -0.87
N VAL A 9 4.09 -5.36 -1.61
CA VAL A 9 4.08 -5.46 -3.06
C VAL A 9 3.58 -6.82 -3.49
N ASN A 10 4.06 -7.93 -2.93
CA ASN A 10 3.63 -9.27 -3.35
C ASN A 10 2.17 -9.58 -3.04
N LYS A 11 1.67 -9.18 -1.87
CA LYS A 11 0.31 -9.50 -1.43
C LYS A 11 -0.77 -8.60 -2.07
N TYR A 12 -0.43 -7.36 -2.38
CA TYR A 12 -1.41 -6.35 -2.77
C TYR A 12 -1.20 -5.79 -4.19
N LYS A 13 -0.48 -6.49 -5.08
CA LYS A 13 -0.25 -6.05 -6.48
C LYS A 13 -1.52 -5.54 -7.14
N GLY A 14 -1.47 -4.30 -7.65
CA GLY A 14 -2.60 -3.68 -8.37
C GLY A 14 -3.77 -3.24 -7.48
N LEU A 15 -3.66 -3.33 -6.16
CA LEU A 15 -4.67 -2.85 -5.22
C LEU A 15 -4.29 -1.49 -4.64
N TRP A 16 -5.29 -0.79 -4.13
CA TRP A 16 -5.09 0.26 -3.15
C TRP A 16 -4.89 -0.36 -1.78
N VAL A 17 -3.94 0.17 -1.02
CA VAL A 17 -3.71 -0.16 0.39
C VAL A 17 -3.74 1.11 1.23
N GLY A 18 -4.27 0.98 2.44
CA GLY A 18 -4.21 1.99 3.49
C GLY A 18 -3.20 1.54 4.52
N LEU A 19 -2.20 2.37 4.79
CA LEU A 19 -1.12 2.13 5.73
C LEU A 19 -1.28 3.02 6.95
N LYS A 20 -0.69 2.60 8.07
CA LYS A 20 -0.48 3.46 9.23
C LYS A 20 0.66 4.46 8.98
N ASP A 21 0.89 5.31 9.96
CA ASP A 21 2.01 6.24 10.07
C ASP A 21 3.38 5.54 10.08
N ASP A 22 3.44 4.25 10.41
CA ASP A 22 4.64 3.41 10.31
C ASP A 22 5.02 2.96 8.88
N GLU A 23 4.20 3.32 7.88
CA GLU A 23 4.34 2.98 6.46
C GLU A 23 4.42 1.48 6.13
N GLN A 24 4.18 0.60 7.11
CA GLN A 24 4.36 -0.86 6.99
C GLN A 24 3.08 -1.63 7.30
N THR A 25 2.27 -1.14 8.24
CA THR A 25 1.08 -1.83 8.70
C THR A 25 -0.11 -1.51 7.80
N VAL A 26 -0.58 -2.50 7.04
CA VAL A 26 -1.78 -2.39 6.21
C VAL A 26 -3.04 -2.50 7.07
N VAL A 27 -3.84 -1.42 7.10
CA VAL A 27 -5.11 -1.31 7.84
C VAL A 27 -6.34 -1.42 6.93
N GLY A 28 -6.13 -1.45 5.61
CA GLY A 28 -7.19 -1.68 4.63
C GLY A 28 -6.63 -1.95 3.24
N SER A 29 -7.36 -2.71 2.41
CA SER A 29 -7.01 -2.92 1.00
C SER A 29 -8.26 -3.08 0.12
N GLY A 30 -8.16 -2.68 -1.14
CA GLY A 30 -9.31 -2.68 -2.06
C GLY A 30 -8.97 -2.31 -3.49
N LYS A 31 -9.94 -2.45 -4.39
CA LYS A 31 -9.78 -2.05 -5.79
C LYS A 31 -9.93 -0.55 -5.99
N THR A 32 -10.63 0.12 -5.08
CA THR A 32 -10.91 1.55 -5.07
C THR A 32 -10.45 2.20 -3.77
N VAL A 33 -10.23 3.52 -3.79
CA VAL A 33 -9.88 4.29 -2.59
C VAL A 33 -11.00 4.24 -1.55
N GLN A 34 -12.27 4.29 -1.98
CA GLN A 34 -13.43 4.24 -1.09
C GLN A 34 -13.46 2.94 -0.26
N GLU A 35 -13.22 1.79 -0.90
CA GLU A 35 -13.15 0.50 -0.19
C GLU A 35 -12.06 0.49 0.89
N VAL A 36 -10.89 1.08 0.58
CA VAL A 36 -9.77 1.16 1.52
C VAL A 36 -10.10 2.06 2.69
N LEU A 37 -10.68 3.24 2.45
CA LEU A 37 -11.08 4.17 3.50
C LEU A 37 -12.10 3.54 4.44
N GLU A 38 -13.13 2.88 3.90
CA GLU A 38 -14.14 2.20 4.72
C GLU A 38 -13.55 1.07 5.57
N LYS A 39 -12.65 0.24 5.00
CA LYS A 39 -11.95 -0.81 5.76
C LYS A 39 -10.99 -0.24 6.80
N SER A 40 -10.29 0.84 6.49
CA SER A 40 -9.35 1.48 7.41
C SER A 40 -10.07 2.14 8.58
N LYS A 41 -11.19 2.84 8.32
CA LYS A 41 -12.07 3.38 9.36
C LYS A 41 -12.57 2.30 10.31
N ARG A 42 -13.05 1.16 9.78
CA ARG A 42 -13.49 0.01 10.60
C ARG A 42 -12.39 -0.57 11.47
N SER A 43 -11.14 -0.45 11.02
CA SER A 43 -9.95 -0.89 11.76
C SER A 43 -9.43 0.15 12.76
N GLY A 44 -10.11 1.30 12.92
CA GLY A 44 -9.72 2.37 13.84
C GLY A 44 -8.76 3.41 13.25
N PHE A 45 -8.49 3.36 11.93
CA PHE A 45 -7.57 4.25 11.23
C PHE A 45 -8.32 5.09 10.19
N PRO A 46 -8.98 6.20 10.59
CA PRO A 46 -9.82 6.99 9.70
C PRO A 46 -9.04 7.79 8.64
N LYS A 47 -7.73 8.01 8.86
CA LYS A 47 -6.83 8.74 7.96
C LYS A 47 -5.59 7.89 7.64
N PRO A 48 -5.71 6.82 6.84
CA PRO A 48 -4.57 6.02 6.45
C PRO A 48 -3.72 6.73 5.37
N ILE A 49 -2.44 6.37 5.26
CA ILE A 49 -1.61 6.71 4.11
C ILE A 49 -2.07 5.81 2.95
N LEU A 50 -2.51 6.40 1.84
CA LEU A 50 -3.00 5.65 0.69
C LEU A 50 -1.86 5.38 -0.29
N LEU A 51 -1.70 4.13 -0.67
CA LEU A 51 -0.76 3.71 -1.70
C LEU A 51 -1.47 2.86 -2.76
N ARG A 52 -1.21 3.16 -4.04
CA ARG A 52 -1.55 2.27 -5.14
C ARG A 52 -0.35 1.37 -5.43
N VAL A 53 -0.49 0.08 -5.15
CA VAL A 53 0.59 -0.88 -5.38
C VAL A 53 0.69 -1.15 -6.88
N PRO A 54 1.89 -1.02 -7.48
CA PRO A 54 2.07 -1.28 -8.90
C PRO A 54 1.76 -2.74 -9.24
N THR A 55 1.29 -2.98 -10.45
CA THR A 55 1.04 -4.34 -10.96
C THR A 55 2.33 -5.05 -11.37
N LYS A 56 3.33 -4.26 -11.80
CA LYS A 56 4.66 -4.73 -12.20
C LYS A 56 5.71 -3.82 -11.57
N VAL A 57 6.75 -4.44 -11.01
CA VAL A 57 7.97 -3.73 -10.62
C VAL A 57 8.89 -3.80 -11.83
N LEU A 58 9.17 -2.64 -12.44
CA LEU A 58 10.08 -2.52 -13.56
C LEU A 58 11.34 -1.81 -13.06
N PRO A 59 12.41 -2.56 -12.71
CA PRO A 59 13.66 -1.96 -12.29
C PRO A 59 14.23 -1.11 -13.43
N TYR A 60 14.61 0.12 -13.13
CA TYR A 60 15.37 0.97 -14.02
C TYR A 60 16.74 1.20 -13.41
N VAL A 61 17.78 0.83 -14.14
CA VAL A 61 19.16 1.16 -13.83
C VAL A 61 19.62 2.07 -14.95
N GLY A 62 20.02 3.30 -14.62
CA GLY A 62 20.37 4.32 -15.61
C GLY A 62 21.40 3.80 -16.62
N SER A 63 21.17 4.12 -17.89
CA SER A 63 22.18 3.95 -18.93
C SER A 63 23.34 4.89 -18.64
N ILE A 64 24.53 4.31 -18.41
CA ILE A 64 25.82 5.00 -18.30
C ILE A 64 26.12 5.80 -19.56
#